data_AF-A0A093CBS2-F1
#
_entry.id   AF-A0A093CBS2-F1
#
_cell.length_a   1.000
_cell.length_b   1.000
_cell.length_c   1.000
_cell.angle_alpha   90.00
_cell.angle_beta   90.00
_cell.angle_gamma   90.00
#
_symmetry.space_group_name_H-M   'P 1'
#
loop_
_entity.id
_entity.type
_entity.pdbx_description
1 polymer ?
#
loop_
_entity_poly.entity_id
_entity_poly.type
_entity_poly.pdbx_seq_one_letter_code
_entity_poly.pdbx_strand_id
1 'polypeptide(L)'
;QPKKQLPDADDLTSDSVRNISVNTLFLLSTTVDRMNNVLWPYLLEFVTPIQFTNALAPLCKSLMYLAMKKQEEGENASLIRYDLNANLPSPYALTTRLLVVSSQPYAGDCRGTAALRLLHVLHCSVHPALDQLWSKRVPLLVEHVEG
;
A
#
# COMPACT_ATOMS: atom_id res chain seq x y z
N GLN A 1 -26.64 -14.40 30.79
CA GLN A 1 -26.37 -13.11 30.11
C GLN A 1 -24.86 -12.97 29.96
N PRO A 2 -24.28 -12.87 28.75
CA PRO A 2 -22.87 -12.57 28.62
C PRO A 2 -22.66 -11.07 28.90
N LYS A 3 -21.75 -10.75 29.82
CA LYS A 3 -21.35 -9.38 30.15
C LYS A 3 -20.66 -8.77 28.93
N LYS A 4 -21.22 -7.69 28.37
CA LYS A 4 -20.50 -6.79 27.45
C LYS A 4 -19.35 -6.18 28.25
N GLN A 5 -18.13 -6.63 27.96
CA GLN A 5 -16.91 -6.03 28.49
C GLN A 5 -16.80 -4.65 27.83
N LEU A 6 -16.81 -3.58 28.63
CA LEU A 6 -16.57 -2.22 28.14
C LEU A 6 -15.13 -2.17 27.59
N PRO A 7 -14.88 -1.52 26.44
CA PRO A 7 -13.52 -1.33 25.94
C PRO A 7 -12.70 -0.54 26.97
N ASP A 8 -11.44 -0.95 27.16
CA ASP A 8 -10.52 -0.33 28.11
C ASP A 8 -10.19 1.10 27.67
N ALA A 9 -9.96 2.01 28.61
CA ALA A 9 -9.69 3.42 28.29
C ALA A 9 -8.42 3.58 27.44
N ASP A 10 -7.45 2.68 27.64
CA ASP A 10 -6.22 2.63 26.84
C ASP A 10 -6.47 2.23 25.38
N ASP A 11 -7.41 1.31 25.12
CA ASP A 11 -7.77 0.88 23.77
C ASP A 11 -8.39 2.04 22.96
N LEU A 12 -9.28 2.81 23.59
CA LEU A 12 -9.90 3.99 22.97
C LEU A 12 -8.87 5.06 22.63
N THR A 13 -7.85 5.22 23.48
CA THR A 13 -6.78 6.20 23.27
C THR A 13 -5.84 5.76 22.14
N SER A 14 -5.48 4.47 22.10
CA SER A 14 -4.67 3.87 21.02
C SER A 14 -5.35 4.00 19.65
N ASP A 15 -6.64 3.70 19.57
CA ASP A 15 -7.42 3.83 18.33
C ASP A 15 -7.49 5.27 17.84
N SER A 16 -7.57 6.24 18.77
CA SER A 16 -7.55 7.66 18.43
C SER A 16 -6.20 8.07 17.82
N VAL A 17 -5.07 7.62 18.40
CA VAL A 17 -3.73 7.89 17.90
C VAL A 17 -3.52 7.25 16.53
N ARG A 18 -3.98 6.00 16.35
CA ARG A 18 -3.92 5.29 15.07
C ARG A 18 -4.68 6.07 13.99
N ASN A 19 -5.91 6.49 14.28
CA ASN A 19 -6.74 7.22 13.32
C ASN A 19 -6.10 8.57 12.93
N ILE A 20 -5.64 9.34 13.92
CA ILE A 20 -4.91 10.60 13.67
C ILE A 20 -3.69 10.33 12.79
N SER A 21 -2.86 9.33 13.12
CA SER A 21 -1.64 9.00 12.36
C SER A 21 -1.95 8.62 10.91
N VAL A 22 -2.97 7.80 10.68
CA VAL A 22 -3.41 7.40 9.34
C VAL A 22 -3.88 8.61 8.53
N ASN A 23 -4.68 9.48 9.15
CA ASN A 23 -5.17 10.69 8.49
C ASN A 23 -4.04 11.67 8.16
N THR A 24 -3.10 11.87 9.10
CA THR A 24 -1.91 12.71 8.87
C THR A 24 -1.07 12.16 7.73
N LEU A 25 -0.79 10.85 7.70
CA LEU A 25 -0.04 10.22 6.60
C LEU A 25 -0.75 10.44 5.25
N PHE A 26 -2.07 10.25 5.20
CA PHE A 26 -2.83 10.45 3.97
C PHE A 26 -2.84 11.92 3.51
N LEU A 27 -3.00 12.85 4.44
CA LEU A 27 -2.92 14.29 4.14
C LEU A 27 -1.53 14.65 3.60
N LEU A 28 -0.45 14.22 4.27
CA LEU A 28 0.91 14.47 3.79
C LEU A 28 1.17 13.89 2.39
N SER A 29 0.57 12.73 2.09
CA SER A 29 0.70 12.08 0.79
C SER A 29 -0.10 12.78 -0.31
N THR A 30 -1.19 13.48 0.03
CA THR A 30 -2.14 14.03 -0.94
C THR A 30 -2.09 15.56 -1.12
N THR A 31 -1.72 16.32 -0.10
CA THR A 31 -1.83 17.79 -0.12
C THR A 31 -0.50 18.51 -0.26
N VAL A 32 0.63 17.83 -0.03
CA VAL A 32 1.96 18.45 -0.03
C VAL A 32 2.78 17.95 -1.22
N ASP A 33 2.68 18.62 -2.37
CA ASP A 33 3.34 18.18 -3.62
C ASP A 33 4.84 17.92 -3.47
N ARG A 34 5.54 18.78 -2.71
CA ARG A 34 6.99 18.64 -2.48
C ARG A 34 7.35 17.35 -1.74
N MET A 35 6.40 16.75 -1.03
CA MET A 35 6.62 15.52 -0.26
C MET A 35 6.51 14.26 -1.10
N ASN A 36 5.92 14.28 -2.30
CA ASN A 36 5.67 13.06 -3.08
C ASN A 36 6.97 12.27 -3.32
N ASN A 37 8.03 12.97 -3.74
CA ASN A 37 9.32 12.35 -4.07
C ASN A 37 10.08 11.84 -2.85
N VAL A 38 9.74 12.32 -1.65
CA VAL A 38 10.32 11.86 -0.38
C VAL A 38 9.52 10.68 0.17
N LEU A 39 8.20 10.83 0.22
CA LEU A 39 7.30 9.83 0.78
C LEU A 39 7.22 8.58 -0.09
N TRP A 40 7.28 8.71 -1.41
CA TRP A 40 7.18 7.57 -2.31
C TRP A 40 8.19 6.45 -2.00
N PRO A 41 9.51 6.67 -2.10
CA PRO A 41 10.48 5.63 -1.80
C PRO A 41 10.45 5.24 -0.32
N TYR A 42 10.26 6.19 0.59
CA TYR A 42 10.25 5.94 2.03
C TYR A 42 9.11 5.00 2.45
N LEU A 43 7.89 5.21 1.95
CA LEU A 43 6.73 4.39 2.31
C LEU A 43 6.83 2.96 1.74
N LEU A 44 7.53 2.77 0.62
CA LEU A 44 7.77 1.43 0.05
C LEU A 44 8.62 0.54 0.98
N GLU A 45 9.51 1.13 1.79
CA GLU A 45 10.33 0.41 2.78
C GLU A 45 9.47 -0.33 3.82
N PHE A 46 8.26 0.17 4.10
CA PHE A 46 7.35 -0.38 5.11
C PHE A 46 6.40 -1.46 4.59
N VAL A 47 6.39 -1.74 3.27
CA VAL A 47 5.49 -2.75 2.69
C VAL A 47 5.94 -4.17 3.07
N THR A 48 7.24 -4.44 3.03
CA THR A 48 7.81 -5.77 3.23
C THR A 48 7.90 -6.25 4.69
N PRO A 49 8.25 -5.42 5.68
CA PRO A 49 8.45 -5.90 7.04
C PRO A 49 7.12 -6.35 7.67
N ILE A 50 7.15 -7.53 8.31
CA ILE A 50 5.94 -8.16 8.86
C ILE A 50 5.32 -7.38 10.01
N GLN A 51 6.12 -6.60 10.77
CA GLN A 51 5.60 -5.80 11.88
C GLN A 51 4.60 -4.72 11.43
N PHE A 52 4.65 -4.32 10.16
CA PHE A 52 3.75 -3.29 9.60
C PHE A 52 2.51 -3.87 8.92
N THR A 53 2.25 -5.19 9.03
CA THR A 53 1.11 -5.86 8.37
C THR A 53 -0.23 -5.17 8.65
N ASN A 54 -0.47 -4.74 9.90
CA ASN A 54 -1.73 -4.10 10.30
C ASN A 54 -1.86 -2.64 9.81
N ALA A 55 -0.77 -2.05 9.32
CA ALA A 55 -0.75 -0.73 8.70
C ALA A 55 -0.78 -0.80 7.16
N LEU A 56 -0.81 -1.99 6.56
CA LEU A 56 -0.73 -2.13 5.11
C LEU A 56 -1.93 -1.50 4.37
N ALA A 57 -3.14 -1.57 4.92
CA ALA A 57 -4.30 -0.94 4.30
C ALA A 57 -4.12 0.58 4.12
N PRO A 58 -3.83 1.37 5.20
CA PRO A 58 -3.58 2.79 5.04
C PRO A 58 -2.29 3.10 4.27
N LEU A 59 -1.23 2.29 4.42
CA LEU A 59 0.02 2.47 3.67
C LEU A 59 -0.20 2.32 2.16
N CYS A 60 -0.89 1.26 1.72
CA CYS A 60 -1.22 1.03 0.32
C CYS A 60 -2.11 2.14 -0.23
N LYS A 61 -3.05 2.67 0.57
CA LYS A 61 -3.89 3.81 0.15
C LYS A 61 -3.05 5.06 -0.16
N SER A 62 -2.10 5.40 0.71
CA SER A 62 -1.19 6.53 0.46
C SER A 62 -0.27 6.28 -0.73
N LEU A 63 0.30 5.07 -0.85
CA LEU A 63 1.14 4.68 -1.98
C LEU A 63 0.36 4.72 -3.31
N MET A 64 -0.89 4.27 -3.33
CA MET A 64 -1.74 4.35 -4.53
C MET A 64 -1.87 5.78 -5.05
N TYR A 65 -2.15 6.74 -4.15
CA TYR A 65 -2.23 8.15 -4.55
C TYR A 65 -0.89 8.66 -5.11
N LEU A 66 0.20 8.39 -4.40
CA LEU A 66 1.54 8.81 -4.83
C LEU A 66 1.89 8.20 -6.20
N ALA A 67 1.56 6.94 -6.42
CA ALA A 67 1.81 6.25 -7.67
C ALA A 67 1.04 6.88 -8.84
N MET A 68 -0.25 7.17 -8.66
CA MET A 68 -1.07 7.85 -9.68
C MET A 68 -0.50 9.23 -10.03
N LYS A 69 -0.11 10.00 -9.02
CA LYS A 69 0.49 11.32 -9.22
C LYS A 69 1.79 11.26 -10.01
N LYS A 70 2.64 10.26 -9.75
CA LYS A 70 3.87 10.05 -10.52
C LYS A 70 3.60 9.64 -11.98
N GLN A 71 2.53 8.90 -12.24
CA GLN A 71 2.09 8.59 -13.62
C GLN A 71 1.63 9.85 -14.36
N GLU A 72 0.87 10.73 -13.69
CA GLU A 72 0.44 12.03 -14.23
C GLU A 72 1.64 12.93 -14.55
N GLU A 73 2.69 12.88 -13.72
CA GLU A 73 3.97 13.58 -13.93
C GLU A 73 4.84 12.96 -15.05
N GLY A 74 4.39 11.86 -15.67
CA GLY A 74 5.03 11.25 -16.84
C GLY A 74 6.02 10.12 -16.52
N GLU A 75 6.11 9.65 -15.28
CA GLU A 75 7.01 8.55 -14.88
C GLU A 75 6.41 7.15 -15.18
N ASN A 76 5.92 6.94 -16.41
CA ASN A 76 5.11 5.78 -16.76
C ASN A 76 5.88 4.47 -16.98
N ALA A 77 7.20 4.53 -17.24
CA ALA A 77 7.99 3.34 -17.58
C ALA A 77 8.52 2.56 -16.36
N SER A 78 8.80 3.26 -15.24
CA SER A 78 9.16 2.64 -13.97
C SER A 78 8.95 3.65 -12.84
N LEU A 79 7.93 3.45 -12.02
CA LEU A 79 7.63 4.31 -10.88
C LEU A 79 8.68 4.19 -9.78
N ILE A 80 9.42 3.08 -9.74
CA ILE A 80 10.44 2.81 -8.73
C ILE A 80 11.83 2.82 -9.38
N ARG A 81 12.72 3.66 -8.83
CA ARG A 81 14.14 3.72 -9.17
C ARG A 81 14.93 2.98 -8.08
N TYR A 82 15.09 1.66 -8.25
CA TYR A 82 15.74 0.78 -7.27
C TYR A 82 17.25 1.04 -7.13
N ASP A 83 17.87 1.65 -8.13
CA ASP A 83 19.28 2.02 -8.19
C ASP A 83 19.64 3.22 -7.29
N LEU A 84 18.66 4.04 -6.90
CA LEU A 84 18.90 5.29 -6.17
C LEU A 84 18.69 5.20 -4.66
N ASN A 85 18.04 4.15 -4.16
CA ASN A 85 17.68 4.03 -2.75
C ASN A 85 18.05 2.64 -2.21
N ALA A 86 19.15 2.56 -1.46
CA ALA A 86 19.68 1.31 -0.91
C ALA A 86 18.73 0.61 0.09
N ASN A 87 17.80 1.35 0.69
CA ASN A 87 16.84 0.81 1.66
C ASN A 87 15.58 0.21 1.00
N LEU A 88 15.38 0.42 -0.31
CA LEU A 88 14.20 -0.12 -0.97
C LEU A 88 14.19 -1.65 -0.95
N PRO A 89 13.02 -2.27 -0.74
CA PRO A 89 12.91 -3.70 -0.96
C PRO A 89 13.21 -4.03 -2.42
N SER A 90 13.80 -5.20 -2.66
CA SER A 90 13.98 -5.68 -4.03
C SER A 90 12.62 -5.81 -4.74
N PRO A 91 12.57 -5.67 -6.08
CA PRO A 91 11.32 -5.83 -6.83
C PRO A 91 10.62 -7.16 -6.50
N TYR A 92 11.39 -8.23 -6.33
CA TYR A 92 10.89 -9.56 -5.96
C TYR A 92 10.32 -9.58 -4.54
N ALA A 93 11.01 -9.00 -3.55
CA ALA A 93 10.53 -8.97 -2.17
C ALA A 93 9.22 -8.18 -2.04
N LEU A 94 9.14 -7.01 -2.69
CA LEU A 94 7.94 -6.18 -2.72
C LEU A 94 6.76 -6.95 -3.35
N THR A 95 7.03 -7.59 -4.49
CA THR A 95 6.02 -8.34 -5.24
C THR A 95 5.51 -9.56 -4.50
N THR A 96 6.41 -10.40 -3.98
CA THR A 96 6.05 -11.57 -3.19
C THR A 96 5.22 -11.16 -2.00
N ARG A 97 5.59 -10.07 -1.31
CA ARG A 97 4.83 -9.56 -0.18
C ARG A 97 3.40 -9.17 -0.57
N LEU A 98 3.24 -8.38 -1.64
CA LEU A 98 1.94 -7.93 -2.10
C LEU A 98 1.06 -9.12 -2.50
N LEU A 99 1.60 -10.08 -3.26
CA LEU A 99 0.88 -11.31 -3.64
C LEU A 99 0.40 -12.12 -2.44
N VAL A 100 1.28 -12.35 -1.44
CA VAL A 100 0.94 -13.08 -0.23
C VAL A 100 -0.16 -12.37 0.57
N VAL A 101 -0.09 -11.04 0.67
CA VAL A 101 -1.11 -10.27 1.39
C VAL A 101 -2.44 -10.27 0.62
N SER A 102 -2.40 -10.16 -0.71
CA SER A 102 -3.58 -10.21 -1.58
C SER A 102 -4.29 -11.55 -1.60
N SER A 103 -3.63 -12.66 -1.22
CA SER A 103 -4.29 -13.98 -1.15
C SER A 103 -5.33 -14.07 -0.03
N GLN A 104 -5.39 -13.08 0.88
CA GLN A 104 -6.41 -12.95 1.92
C GLN A 104 -7.08 -11.57 1.80
N PRO A 105 -7.90 -11.34 0.77
CA PRO A 105 -8.39 -10.01 0.39
C PRO A 105 -9.08 -9.25 1.54
N TYR A 106 -9.90 -9.97 2.32
CA TYR A 106 -10.76 -9.40 3.37
C TYR A 106 -10.09 -9.34 4.75
N ALA A 107 -8.86 -9.83 4.90
CA ALA A 107 -8.18 -9.81 6.19
C ALA A 107 -7.78 -8.37 6.58
N GLY A 108 -7.92 -8.03 7.86
CA GLY A 108 -7.40 -6.82 8.51
C GLY A 108 -7.62 -5.52 7.73
N ASP A 109 -8.76 -4.87 7.94
CA ASP A 109 -9.15 -3.61 7.27
C ASP A 109 -9.03 -3.67 5.73
N CYS A 110 -9.34 -4.83 5.15
CA CYS A 110 -9.22 -5.11 3.72
C CYS A 110 -7.81 -4.85 3.15
N ARG A 111 -6.75 -5.11 3.94
CA ARG A 111 -5.36 -4.91 3.50
C ARG A 111 -4.99 -5.76 2.28
N GLY A 112 -5.62 -6.91 2.09
CA GLY A 112 -5.40 -7.77 0.93
C GLY A 112 -5.87 -7.11 -0.36
N THR A 113 -7.08 -6.54 -0.34
CA THR A 113 -7.61 -5.71 -1.44
C THR A 113 -6.71 -4.50 -1.71
N ALA A 114 -6.28 -3.80 -0.66
CA ALA A 114 -5.40 -2.64 -0.80
C ALA A 114 -4.04 -3.01 -1.42
N ALA A 115 -3.45 -4.14 -1.01
CA ALA A 115 -2.22 -4.67 -1.61
C ALA A 115 -2.41 -5.06 -3.08
N LEU A 116 -3.57 -5.61 -3.44
CA LEU A 116 -3.87 -6.01 -4.81
C LEU A 116 -3.98 -4.79 -5.73
N ARG A 117 -4.62 -3.71 -5.26
CA ARG A 117 -4.64 -2.41 -5.96
C ARG A 117 -3.24 -1.85 -6.17
N LEU A 118 -2.40 -1.89 -5.13
CA LEU A 118 -1.02 -1.40 -5.24
C LEU A 118 -0.20 -2.24 -6.25
N LEU A 119 -0.39 -3.56 -6.25
CA LEU A 119 0.22 -4.46 -7.23
C LEU A 119 -0.18 -4.09 -8.66
N HIS A 120 -1.45 -3.72 -8.88
CA HIS A 120 -1.92 -3.27 -10.18
C HIS A 120 -1.15 -2.03 -10.66
N VAL A 121 -0.88 -1.06 -9.80
CA VAL A 121 -0.17 0.16 -10.23
C VAL A 121 1.33 -0.09 -10.38
N LEU A 122 1.90 -1.01 -9.60
CA LEU A 122 3.34 -1.29 -9.61
C LEU A 122 3.78 -2.32 -10.66
N HIS A 123 2.87 -2.95 -11.41
CA HIS A 123 3.20 -4.04 -12.34
C HIS A 123 4.42 -3.78 -13.25
N CYS A 124 4.53 -2.59 -13.86
CA CYS A 124 5.68 -2.21 -14.70
C CYS A 124 6.99 -2.06 -13.91
N SER A 125 6.91 -1.68 -12.63
CA SER A 125 8.06 -1.48 -11.73
C SER A 125 8.55 -2.76 -11.08
N VAL A 126 7.86 -3.89 -11.30
CA VAL A 126 8.25 -5.19 -10.77
C VAL A 126 9.16 -5.92 -11.75
N HIS A 127 8.65 -6.18 -12.95
CA HIS A 127 9.37 -6.89 -14.00
C HIS A 127 8.65 -6.70 -15.36
N PRO A 128 9.36 -6.34 -16.45
CA PRO A 128 8.73 -6.08 -17.76
C PRO A 128 7.89 -7.26 -18.30
N ALA A 129 8.31 -8.50 -18.04
CA ALA A 129 7.57 -9.68 -18.49
C ALA A 129 6.20 -9.87 -17.79
N LEU A 130 5.98 -9.24 -16.63
CA LEU A 130 4.71 -9.32 -15.90
C LEU A 130 3.72 -8.25 -16.35
N ASP A 131 4.21 -7.16 -16.96
CA ASP A 131 3.41 -6.01 -17.37
C ASP A 131 2.17 -6.42 -18.19
N GLN A 132 2.38 -7.11 -19.31
CA GLN A 132 1.31 -7.51 -20.21
C GLN A 132 0.27 -8.43 -19.55
N LEU A 133 0.70 -9.32 -18.66
CA LEU A 133 -0.19 -10.26 -17.98
C LEU A 133 -0.99 -9.56 -16.88
N TRP A 134 -0.32 -8.73 -16.08
CA TRP A 134 -0.89 -8.14 -14.87
C TRP A 134 -1.74 -6.93 -15.16
N SER A 135 -1.41 -6.14 -16.18
CA SER A 135 -2.29 -5.08 -16.70
C SER A 135 -3.68 -5.61 -17.10
N LYS A 136 -3.79 -6.90 -17.46
CA LYS A 136 -5.07 -7.54 -17.83
C LYS A 136 -5.72 -8.31 -16.68
N ARG A 137 -4.94 -9.08 -15.92
CA ARG A 137 -5.48 -10.01 -14.91
C ARG A 137 -5.76 -9.34 -13.57
N VAL A 138 -4.91 -8.41 -13.13
CA VAL A 138 -5.06 -7.79 -11.80
C VAL A 138 -6.32 -6.94 -11.71
N PRO A 139 -6.71 -6.10 -12.69
CA PRO A 139 -7.96 -5.35 -12.64
C PRO A 139 -9.20 -6.23 -12.45
N LEU A 140 -9.27 -7.38 -13.13
CA LEU A 140 -10.37 -8.33 -12.99
C LEU A 140 -10.43 -8.94 -11.59
N LEU A 141 -9.28 -9.19 -10.97
CA LEU A 141 -9.21 -9.67 -9.59
C LEU A 141 -9.64 -8.58 -8.59
N VAL A 142 -9.25 -7.33 -8.84
CA VAL A 142 -9.68 -6.18 -8.01
C VAL A 142 -11.20 -6.03 -8.08
N GLU A 143 -11.77 -6.05 -9.29
CA GLU A 143 -13.23 -5.99 -9.51
C GLU A 143 -13.95 -7.13 -8.79
N HIS A 144 -13.45 -8.37 -8.91
CA HIS A 144 -14.05 -9.53 -8.27
C HIS A 144 -14.04 -9.46 -6.73
N VAL A 145 -13.00 -8.87 -6.14
CA VAL A 145 -12.88 -8.76 -4.67
C VAL A 145 -13.75 -7.63 -4.11
N GLU A 146 -14.10 -6.65 -4.93
CA GLU A 146 -14.82 -5.42 -4.53
C GLU A 146 -16.30 -5.41 -4.90
N GLY A 147 -16.70 -6.18 -5.91
CA GLY A 147 -18.10 -6.39 -6.30
C GLY A 147 -18.82 -7.38 -5.39
#